data_AF-A0A1C7MF23-F1
#
_entry.id   AF-A0A1C7MF23-F1
#
_cell.length_a   1.000
_cell.length_b   1.000
_cell.length_c   1.000
_cell.angle_alpha   90.00
_cell.angle_beta   90.00
_cell.angle_gamma   90.00
#
_symmetry.space_group_name_H-M   'P 1'
#
loop_
_entity.id
_entity.type
_entity.pdbx_description
1 polymer ?
#
loop_
_entity_poly.entity_id
_entity_poly.type
_entity_poly.pdbx_seq_one_letter_code
_entity_poly.pdbx_strand_id
1 'polypeptide(L)' 'MQHARYALRAPTLVFMPHCDLHLYENLLRENWTHEGLARLVLIANSLSDYTERSVSQSISPSPGGPLSSSDRG' A
#
# COMPACT_ATOMS: atom_id res chain seq x y z
N MET A 1 5.41 17.16 1.66
CA MET A 1 5.28 15.68 1.58
C MET A 1 5.93 15.24 0.28
N GLN A 2 6.83 14.24 0.32
CA GLN A 2 7.46 13.72 -0.90
C GLN A 2 6.51 12.70 -1.53
N HIS A 3 6.13 12.90 -2.79
CA HIS A 3 5.11 12.07 -3.42
C HIS A 3 5.69 10.97 -4.33
N ALA A 4 7.02 10.92 -4.56
CA ALA A 4 7.70 9.95 -5.44
C ALA A 4 7.07 9.77 -6.84
N ARG A 5 6.31 10.76 -7.32
CA ARG A 5 5.71 10.76 -8.66
C ARG A 5 6.68 11.40 -9.62
N TYR A 6 7.38 10.58 -10.38
CA TYR A 6 8.36 11.04 -11.36
C TYR A 6 8.36 10.16 -12.60
N ALA A 7 8.17 10.76 -13.78
CA ALA A 7 8.19 10.05 -15.06
C ALA A 7 9.63 9.88 -15.57
N LEU A 8 10.04 8.64 -15.80
CA LEU A 8 11.37 8.26 -16.25
C LEU A 8 11.53 8.48 -17.75
N ARG A 9 12.40 9.45 -18.09
CA ARG A 9 12.70 9.80 -19.49
C ARG A 9 13.85 9.00 -20.08
N ALA A 10 14.65 8.36 -19.24
CA ALA A 10 15.82 7.57 -19.61
C ALA A 10 15.99 6.39 -18.64
N PRO A 11 16.79 5.37 -18.98
CA PRO A 11 17.16 4.32 -18.04
C PRO A 11 17.72 4.93 -16.74
N THR A 12 17.02 4.69 -15.64
CA THR A 12 17.26 5.36 -14.35
C THR A 12 17.36 4.31 -13.25
N LEU A 13 18.44 4.40 -12.48
CA LEU A 13 18.58 3.70 -11.22
C LEU A 13 17.89 4.51 -10.12
N VAL A 14 16.87 3.93 -9.51
CA VAL A 14 16.18 4.50 -8.35
C VAL A 14 16.65 3.78 -7.09
N PHE A 15 17.29 4.54 -6.20
CA PHE A 15 17.80 4.05 -4.93
C PHE A 15 16.91 4.54 -3.79
N MET A 16 16.12 3.64 -3.23
CA MET A 16 15.14 3.95 -2.19
C MET A 16 15.13 2.87 -1.09
N PRO A 17 16.24 2.60 -0.39
CA PRO A 17 16.20 1.74 0.79
C PRO A 17 15.43 2.43 1.93
N HIS A 18 14.80 1.64 2.79
CA HIS A 18 14.06 2.12 3.98
C HIS A 18 12.90 3.08 3.68
N CYS A 19 12.47 3.18 2.41
CA CYS A 19 11.30 3.97 2.03
C CYS A 19 9.99 3.22 2.28
N ASP A 20 8.94 3.98 2.58
CA ASP A 20 7.58 3.47 2.77
C ASP A 20 6.96 2.97 1.45
N LEU A 21 6.01 2.04 1.57
CA LEU A 21 5.32 1.41 0.44
C LEU A 21 4.72 2.43 -0.55
N HIS A 22 4.08 3.47 -0.03
CA HIS A 22 3.39 4.49 -0.83
C HIS A 22 4.32 5.22 -1.82
N LEU A 23 5.63 5.30 -1.53
CA LEU A 23 6.58 5.93 -2.44
C LEU A 23 6.88 5.03 -3.64
N TYR A 24 7.02 3.72 -3.44
CA TYR A 24 7.18 2.76 -4.54
C TYR A 24 5.92 2.71 -5.41
N GLU A 25 4.74 2.68 -4.79
CA GLU A 25 3.45 2.67 -5.51
C GLU A 25 3.30 3.88 -6.43
N ASN A 26 3.63 5.08 -5.93
CA ASN A 26 3.53 6.30 -6.72
C ASN A 26 4.52 6.33 -7.89
N LEU A 27 5.76 5.87 -7.66
CA LEU A 27 6.77 5.77 -8.71
C LEU A 27 6.37 4.78 -9.80
N LEU A 28 5.91 3.58 -9.39
CA LEU A 28 5.44 2.55 -10.30
C LEU A 28 4.23 3.02 -11.10
N ARG A 29 3.25 3.66 -10.44
CA ARG A 29 2.04 4.18 -11.08
C ARG A 29 2.37 5.22 -12.15
N GLU A 30 3.31 6.13 -11.89
CA GLU A 30 3.71 7.16 -12.85
C GLU A 30 4.46 6.58 -14.06
N ASN A 31 5.04 5.38 -13.93
CA ASN A 31 5.82 4.71 -14.99
C ASN A 31 5.18 3.42 -15.50
N TRP A 32 3.88 3.20 -15.24
CA TRP A 32 3.15 1.96 -15.53
C TRP A 32 2.83 1.76 -17.02
N THR A 33 3.89 1.73 -17.82
CA THR A 33 3.88 1.47 -19.26
C THR A 33 5.06 0.55 -19.58
N HIS A 34 4.98 -0.17 -20.69
CA HIS A 34 6.06 -1.08 -21.09
C HIS A 34 7.41 -0.35 -21.21
N GLU A 35 7.44 0.84 -21.82
CA GLU A 35 8.66 1.66 -21.92
C GLU A 35 9.11 2.25 -20.59
N GLY A 36 8.17 2.72 -19.75
CA GLY A 36 8.47 3.31 -18.46
C GLY A 36 9.11 2.31 -17.49
N LEU A 37 8.56 1.10 -17.43
CA LEU A 37 9.11 0.02 -16.61
C LEU A 37 10.45 -0.49 -17.14
N ALA A 38 10.63 -0.56 -18.47
CA ALA A 38 11.91 -0.93 -19.08
C ALA A 38 13.04 0.07 -18.75
N ARG A 39 12.70 1.30 -18.35
CA ARG A 39 13.65 2.34 -17.93
C ARG A 39 13.91 2.34 -16.42
N LEU A 40 13.24 1.50 -15.63
CA LEU A 40 13.36 1.52 -14.17
C LEU A 40 14.25 0.37 -13.68
N VAL A 41 15.33 0.72 -12.98
CA VAL A 41 16.06 -0.22 -12.12
C VAL A 41 15.87 0.23 -10.68
N LEU A 42 15.22 -0.58 -9.85
CA LEU A 42 14.85 -0.23 -8.49
C LEU A 42 15.71 -1.00 -7.48
N ILE A 43 16.45 -0.28 -6.63
CA ILE A 43 17.06 -0.81 -5.42
C ILE A 43 16.17 -0.38 -4.25
N ALA A 44 15.44 -1.35 -3.69
CA ALA A 44 14.45 -1.16 -2.65
C ALA A 44 14.63 -2.17 -1.50
N ASN A 45 13.88 -1.96 -0.43
CA ASN A 45 13.67 -3.00 0.58
C ASN A 45 13.01 -4.25 -0.04
N SER A 46 13.06 -5.36 0.69
CA SER A 46 12.22 -6.51 0.42
C SER A 46 10.75 -6.07 0.33
N LEU A 47 10.17 -6.14 -0.87
CA LEU A 47 8.75 -5.84 -1.07
C LEU A 47 7.85 -6.88 -0.39
N SER A 48 8.37 -8.09 -0.15
CA SER A 48 7.66 -9.18 0.52
C SER A 48 7.22 -8.79 1.94
N ASP A 49 8.03 -8.00 2.64
CA ASP A 49 7.75 -7.55 4.02
C ASP A 49 6.48 -6.68 4.11
N TYR A 50 6.03 -6.13 2.97
CA TYR A 50 4.84 -5.29 2.89
C TYR A 50 3.58 -6.08 2.50
N THR A 51 3.70 -7.34 2.07
CA THR A 51 2.55 -8.16 1.64
C THR A 51 1.72 -8.70 2.81
N GLU A 52 2.30 -8.80 4.01
CA GLU A 52 1.66 -9.43 5.18
C GLU A 52 0.71 -8.50 5.96
N ARG A 53 0.68 -7.18 5.65
CA ARG A 53 -0.10 -6.21 6.44
C ARG A 53 -1.57 -6.06 6.04
N SER A 54 -2.09 -6.81 5.07
CA SER A 54 -3.44 -6.62 4.52
C SER A 54 -4.55 -7.50 5.13
N VAL A 55 -4.26 -8.43 6.05
CA VAL A 55 -5.29 -9.26 6.70
C VAL A 55 -5.17 -9.20 8.21
N SER A 56 -5.67 -8.12 8.82
CA SER A 56 -6.02 -8.07 10.26
C SER A 56 -6.99 -6.91 10.54
N GLN A 57 -8.04 -6.76 9.74
CA GLN A 57 -9.29 -6.21 10.27
C GLN A 57 -10.17 -7.38 10.66
N SER A 58 -9.86 -7.97 11.81
CA SER A 58 -10.88 -8.70 12.55
C SER A 58 -11.95 -7.68 12.94
N ILE A 59 -13.02 -7.61 12.16
CA ILE A 59 -14.27 -7.04 12.62
C ILE A 59 -14.67 -7.92 13.81
N SER A 60 -14.38 -7.48 15.03
CA SER A 60 -14.95 -8.08 16.23
C SER A 60 -16.46 -7.84 16.18
N PRO A 61 -17.32 -8.87 16.16
CA PRO A 61 -18.74 -8.65 16.36
C PRO A 61 -18.93 -8.14 17.80
N SER A 62 -19.42 -6.90 17.93
CA SER A 62 -19.81 -6.33 19.23
C SER A 62 -20.88 -7.21 19.89
N PRO A 63 -20.75 -7.59 21.18
CA PRO A 63 -21.81 -8.27 21.90
C PRO A 63 -22.82 -7.21 22.35
N GLY A 64 -23.78 -6.93 21.48
CA GLY A 64 -24.88 -6.00 21.74
C GLY A 64 -26.18 -6.59 21.25
N GLY A 65 -26.61 -7.70 21.84
CA GLY A 65 -27.97 -8.20 21.67
C GLY A 65 -28.96 -7.22 22.30
N PRO A 66 -30.09 -6.90 21.65
CA PRO A 66 -31.14 -6.13 22.32
C PRO A 66 -31.77 -7.01 23.41
N LEU A 67 -31.60 -6.60 24.66
CA LEU A 67 -32.44 -7.04 25.78
C LEU A 67 -33.85 -6.51 25.52
N SER A 68 -34.73 -7.38 25.04
CA SER A 68 -36.17 -7.11 24.95
C SER A 68 -36.75 -7.11 26.36
N SER A 69 -36.74 -5.95 27.01
CA SER A 69 -37.50 -5.67 28.22
C SER A 69 -38.86 -5.11 27.83
N SER A 70 -39.86 -5.97 27.68
CA SER A 70 -41.27 -5.53 27.72
C SER A 70 -42.18 -6.67 28.16
N ASP A 71 -41.89 -7.22 29.34
CA ASP A 71 -42.88 -7.89 30.19
C ASP A 71 -43.07 -7.02 31.44
N ARG A 72 -44.09 -6.15 31.38
CA ARG A 72 -44.79 -5.56 32.53
C ARG A 72 -45.92 -4.65 32.03
N GLY A 73 -47.16 -5.11 32.20
CA GLY A 73 -48.37 -4.32 32.01
C GLY A 73 -49.51 -5.16 31.47
#